data_AF-A0A445DJE6-F1
#
_entry.id   AF-A0A445DJE6-F1
#
_cell.length_a   1.000
_cell.length_b   1.000
_cell.length_c   1.000
_cell.angle_alpha   90.00
_cell.angle_beta   90.00
_cell.angle_gamma   90.00
#
_symmetry.space_group_name_H-M   'P 1'
#
loop_
_entity.id
_entity.type
_entity.pdbx_description
1 polymer ?
#
loop_
_entity_poly.entity_id
_entity_poly.type
_entity_poly.pdbx_seq_one_letter_code
_entity_poly.pdbx_strand_id
1 'polypeptide(L)'
;MATMRSSCLIIISLLVLGSLSAFAVTFTRKPMDVNDHRVVQIAILAITEYNHNYNANLKLVKIASCVTEARRGGDLHELVLLASKGTTRETNKYQARLTVWLTMDKVE
;
A
#
# COMPACT_ATOMS: atom_id res chain seq x y z
N MET A 1 43.42 34.28 0.52
CA MET A 1 42.72 35.25 1.41
C MET A 1 41.39 35.58 0.74
N ALA A 2 40.29 35.49 1.50
CA ALA A 2 38.88 35.55 1.10
C ALA A 2 38.54 36.79 0.23
N THR A 3 37.51 36.80 -0.62
CA THR A 3 36.09 36.66 -0.24
C THR A 3 35.16 36.31 -1.42
N MET A 4 34.39 35.22 -1.27
CA MET A 4 33.11 34.95 -1.95
C MET A 4 32.10 36.04 -1.57
N ARG A 5 31.33 36.63 -2.52
CA ARG A 5 30.00 37.23 -2.22
C ARG A 5 29.09 37.28 -3.47
N SER A 6 27.94 36.61 -3.34
CA SER A 6 26.62 37.11 -3.78
C SER A 6 26.14 36.81 -5.21
N SER A 7 26.03 35.52 -5.53
CA SER A 7 24.89 34.98 -6.27
C SER A 7 23.55 35.36 -5.59
N CYS A 8 22.44 35.41 -6.34
CA CYS A 8 21.06 35.05 -5.92
C CYS A 8 19.89 36.06 -6.11
N LEU A 9 20.08 37.33 -6.49
CA LEU A 9 18.92 38.27 -6.44
C LEU A 9 18.09 38.47 -7.71
N ILE A 10 18.52 38.03 -8.90
CA ILE A 10 17.81 38.40 -10.15
C ILE A 10 16.89 37.27 -10.68
N ILE A 11 16.94 36.06 -10.13
CA ILE A 11 16.10 34.92 -10.59
C ILE A 11 14.89 34.71 -9.66
N ILE A 12 14.20 35.79 -9.24
CA ILE A 12 13.03 35.66 -8.34
C ILE A 12 11.71 36.19 -8.93
N SER A 13 11.70 36.95 -10.04
CA SER A 13 10.46 37.63 -10.47
C SER A 13 9.80 37.14 -11.77
N LEU A 14 9.73 35.83 -11.99
CA LEU A 14 8.79 35.22 -12.94
C LEU A 14 8.00 34.08 -12.28
N LEU A 15 7.46 34.37 -11.10
CA LEU A 15 6.32 33.69 -10.50
C LEU A 15 5.05 34.41 -10.94
N VAL A 16 4.58 34.15 -12.17
CA VAL A 16 3.21 34.49 -12.55
C VAL A 16 2.58 33.30 -13.27
N LEU A 17 1.87 32.51 -12.47
CA LEU A 17 0.71 31.69 -12.83
C LEU A 17 0.89 30.67 -13.97
N GLY A 18 1.91 29.83 -13.86
CA GLY A 18 1.78 28.45 -14.35
C GLY A 18 1.03 27.65 -13.29
N SER A 19 -0.29 27.54 -13.45
CA SER A 19 -1.19 26.79 -12.59
C SER A 19 -0.64 25.40 -12.26
N LEU A 20 0.05 25.27 -11.12
CA LEU A 20 0.04 24.00 -10.40
C LEU A 20 -1.39 23.83 -9.92
N SER A 21 -2.21 23.23 -10.78
CA SER A 21 -3.30 22.42 -10.29
C SER A 21 -2.65 21.41 -9.36
N ALA A 22 -2.70 21.72 -8.06
CA ALA A 22 -2.56 20.71 -7.04
C ALA A 22 -3.74 19.76 -7.27
N PHE A 23 -3.55 18.80 -8.16
CA PHE A 23 -4.18 17.50 -7.99
C PHE A 23 -3.58 16.96 -6.70
N ALA A 24 -4.10 17.44 -5.56
CA ALA A 24 -4.08 16.67 -4.35
C ALA A 24 -4.91 15.44 -4.69
N VAL A 25 -4.25 14.40 -5.21
CA VAL A 25 -4.82 13.06 -5.23
C VAL A 25 -4.92 12.71 -3.75
N THR A 26 -6.07 13.01 -3.16
CA THR A 26 -6.42 12.55 -1.83
C THR A 26 -6.55 11.05 -1.93
N PHE A 27 -5.43 10.36 -1.68
CA PHE A 27 -5.42 8.93 -1.44
C PHE A 27 -6.30 8.69 -0.22
N THR A 28 -7.56 8.34 -0.45
CA THR A 28 -8.52 8.09 0.61
C THR A 28 -8.20 6.72 1.19
N ARG A 29 -7.42 6.72 2.28
CA ARG A 29 -7.24 5.52 3.10
C ARG A 29 -8.51 5.27 3.88
N LYS A 30 -9.18 4.16 3.57
CA LYS A 30 -10.39 3.72 4.24
C LYS A 30 -10.10 2.41 4.99
N PRO A 31 -10.33 2.35 6.31
CA PRO A 31 -10.31 1.07 7.02
C PRO A 31 -11.44 0.18 6.49
N MET A 32 -11.13 -1.09 6.24
CA MET A 32 -12.13 -2.11 5.89
C MET A 32 -12.42 -2.99 7.10
N ASP A 33 -13.64 -3.52 7.16
CA ASP A 33 -13.98 -4.54 8.14
C ASP A 33 -13.12 -5.78 7.91
N VAL A 34 -12.42 -6.23 8.94
CA VAL A 34 -11.58 -7.43 8.90
C VAL A 34 -12.39 -8.71 8.70
N ASN A 35 -13.71 -8.66 8.94
CA ASN A 35 -14.64 -9.75 8.69
C ASN A 35 -15.33 -9.65 7.32
N ASP A 36 -15.07 -8.60 6.53
CA ASP A 36 -15.58 -8.52 5.16
C ASP A 36 -15.01 -9.69 4.35
N HIS A 37 -15.89 -10.40 3.64
CA HIS A 37 -15.56 -11.59 2.87
C HIS A 37 -14.37 -11.35 1.93
N ARG A 38 -14.28 -10.16 1.31
CA ARG A 38 -13.19 -9.80 0.39
C ARG A 38 -11.86 -9.65 1.12
N VAL A 39 -11.87 -9.08 2.32
CA VAL A 39 -10.66 -8.92 3.15
C VAL A 39 -10.13 -10.29 3.58
N VAL A 40 -11.03 -11.20 3.96
CA VAL A 40 -10.67 -12.59 4.29
C VAL A 40 -10.06 -13.31 3.09
N GLN A 41 -10.66 -13.18 1.90
CA GLN A 41 -10.10 -13.78 0.67
C GLN A 41 -8.71 -13.23 0.33
N ILE A 42 -8.51 -11.91 0.42
CA ILE A 42 -7.20 -11.28 0.17
C ILE A 42 -6.14 -11.79 1.16
N ALA A 43 -6.50 -11.94 2.44
CA ALA A 43 -5.59 -12.48 3.46
C ALA A 43 -5.19 -13.93 3.18
N ILE A 44 -6.14 -14.77 2.77
CA ILE A 44 -5.90 -16.17 2.40
C ILE A 44 -5.00 -16.24 1.16
N LEU A 45 -5.29 -15.42 0.14
CA LEU A 45 -4.48 -15.36 -1.08
C LEU A 45 -3.03 -14.97 -0.77
N ALA A 46 -2.83 -13.90 0.02
CA ALA A 46 -1.51 -13.43 0.40
C ALA A 46 -0.67 -14.51 1.12
N ILE A 47 -1.29 -15.26 2.03
CA ILE A 47 -0.61 -16.36 2.74
C ILE A 47 -0.34 -17.54 1.82
N THR A 48 -1.26 -17.85 0.92
CA THR A 48 -1.11 -18.94 -0.05
C THR A 48 0.02 -18.66 -1.01
N GLU A 49 0.06 -17.46 -1.60
CA GLU A 49 1.15 -17.01 -2.48
C GLU A 49 2.49 -16.99 -1.75
N TYR A 50 2.50 -16.48 -0.51
CA TYR A 50 3.72 -16.48 0.30
C TYR A 50 4.22 -17.91 0.56
N ASN A 51 3.33 -18.82 0.96
CA ASN A 51 3.67 -20.22 1.19
C ASN A 51 4.19 -20.90 -0.08
N HIS A 52 3.57 -20.63 -1.23
CA HIS A 52 4.01 -21.15 -2.51
C HIS A 52 5.38 -20.62 -2.91
N ASN A 53 5.59 -19.30 -2.84
CA ASN A 53 6.82 -18.65 -3.33
C ASN A 53 8.03 -18.90 -2.42
N TYR A 54 7.81 -19.04 -1.12
CA TYR A 54 8.88 -19.22 -0.13
C TYR A 54 8.95 -20.64 0.45
N ASN A 55 8.20 -21.58 -0.12
CA ASN A 55 8.03 -22.95 0.41
C ASN A 55 7.75 -22.95 1.93
N ALA A 56 6.92 -22.02 2.37
CA ALA A 56 6.57 -21.81 3.77
C ALA A 56 5.25 -22.52 4.11
N ASN A 57 5.00 -22.71 5.41
CA ASN A 57 3.75 -23.28 5.93
C ASN A 57 3.18 -22.38 7.02
N LEU A 58 2.86 -21.15 6.63
CA LEU A 58 2.14 -20.19 7.46
C LEU A 58 0.66 -20.52 7.44
N LYS A 59 0.04 -20.54 8.62
CA LYS A 59 -1.40 -20.64 8.80
C LYS A 59 -1.94 -19.31 9.29
N LEU A 60 -2.96 -18.79 8.63
CA LEU A 60 -3.66 -17.58 9.07
C LEU A 60 -4.33 -17.85 10.43
N VAL A 61 -3.99 -17.05 11.43
CA VAL A 61 -4.62 -17.09 12.76
C VAL A 61 -5.69 -16.01 12.86
N LYS A 62 -5.33 -14.78 12.51
CA LYS A 62 -6.24 -13.63 12.62
C LYS A 62 -5.83 -12.50 11.67
N ILE A 63 -6.81 -11.72 11.23
CA ILE A 63 -6.59 -10.46 10.53
C ILE A 63 -6.66 -9.34 11.59
N ALA A 64 -5.57 -8.59 11.76
CA ALA A 64 -5.47 -7.54 12.77
C ALA A 64 -6.05 -6.21 12.25
N SER A 65 -5.79 -5.89 10.98
CA SER A 65 -6.34 -4.69 10.33
C SER A 65 -6.28 -4.82 8.82
N CYS A 66 -7.19 -4.14 8.13
CA CYS A 66 -7.15 -3.95 6.69
C CYS A 66 -7.42 -2.47 6.37
N VAL A 67 -6.56 -1.88 5.56
CA VAL A 67 -6.72 -0.52 5.07
C VAL A 67 -6.63 -0.55 3.55
N THR A 68 -7.62 0.06 2.90
CA THR A 68 -7.64 0.19 1.46
C THR A 68 -7.34 1.63 1.09
N GLU A 69 -6.49 1.81 0.09
CA GLU A 69 -6.12 3.09 -0.45
C GLU A 69 -6.44 3.08 -1.93
N ALA A 70 -7.44 3.88 -2.32
CA ALA A 70 -7.80 4.04 -3.72
C ALA A 70 -6.66 4.78 -4.45
N ARG A 71 -6.07 4.15 -5.47
CA ARG A 71 -5.01 4.75 -6.30
C ARG A 71 -5.46 4.83 -7.75
N ARG A 72 -4.86 5.75 -8.50
CA ARG A 72 -5.05 5.80 -9.96
C ARG A 72 -4.50 4.51 -10.57
N GLY A 73 -5.38 3.66 -11.10
CA GLY A 73 -5.03 2.39 -11.73
C GLY A 73 -5.34 1.13 -10.91
N GLY A 74 -5.75 1.25 -9.65
CA GLY A 74 -6.10 0.09 -8.83
C GLY A 74 -6.19 0.42 -7.35
N ASP A 75 -6.74 -0.51 -6.57
CA ASP A 75 -6.85 -0.36 -5.13
C ASP A 75 -5.66 -1.03 -4.44
N LEU A 76 -4.98 -0.29 -3.57
CA LEU A 76 -3.95 -0.85 -2.70
C LEU A 76 -4.60 -1.30 -1.40
N HIS A 77 -4.53 -2.60 -1.10
CA HIS A 77 -4.95 -3.17 0.16
C HIS A 77 -3.74 -3.46 1.05
N GLU A 78 -3.66 -2.81 2.19
CA GLU A 78 -2.66 -3.03 3.21
C GLU A 78 -3.28 -3.82 4.38
N LEU A 79 -2.86 -5.08 4.52
CA LEU A 79 -3.34 -5.99 5.55
C LEU A 79 -2.25 -6.24 6.58
N VAL A 80 -2.68 -6.35 7.83
CA VAL A 80 -1.84 -6.84 8.92
C VAL A 80 -2.42 -8.15 9.38
N LEU A 81 -1.65 -9.22 9.21
CA LEU A 81 -2.03 -10.60 9.46
C LEU A 81 -1.25 -11.14 10.65
N LEU A 82 -1.90 -11.97 11.44
CA LEU A 82 -1.27 -12.80 12.44
C LEU A 82 -1.27 -14.22 11.90
N ALA A 83 -0.08 -14.79 11.73
CA ALA A 83 0.07 -16.14 11.21
C ALA A 83 1.02 -16.95 12.10
N SER A 84 0.74 -18.24 12.22
CA SER A 84 1.59 -19.20 12.94
C SER A 84 2.32 -20.07 11.94
N LYS A 85 3.59 -20.36 12.19
CA LYS A 85 4.34 -21.34 11.41
C LYS A 85 3.97 -22.74 11.92
N GLY A 86 3.56 -23.65 11.04
CA GLY A 86 2.85 -24.88 11.42
C GLY A 86 3.44 -25.77 12.53
N THR A 87 4.71 -25.62 12.89
CA THR A 87 5.38 -26.36 13.97
C THR A 87 5.56 -25.57 15.27
N THR A 88 5.47 -24.24 15.25
CA THR A 88 5.56 -23.40 16.43
C THR A 88 4.20 -22.77 16.72
N ARG A 89 3.72 -22.89 17.97
CA ARG A 89 2.54 -22.13 18.44
C ARG A 89 2.79 -20.61 18.49
N GLU A 90 3.97 -20.18 18.05
CA GLU A 90 4.34 -18.78 17.95
C GLU A 90 3.55 -18.12 16.82
N THR A 91 2.73 -17.15 17.24
CA THR A 91 1.99 -16.29 16.32
C THR A 91 2.85 -15.06 16.06
N ASN A 92 3.22 -14.86 14.80
CA ASN A 92 3.99 -13.69 14.38
C ASN A 92 3.10 -12.73 13.59
N LYS A 93 3.42 -11.44 13.69
CA LYS A 93 2.73 -10.37 12.97
C LYS A 93 3.40 -10.18 11.61
N TYR A 94 2.62 -10.31 10.55
CA TYR A 94 3.03 -10.12 9.17
C TYR A 94 2.27 -8.95 8.55
N GLN A 95 2.97 -8.14 7.77
CA GLN A 95 2.37 -7.07 6.99
C GLN A 95 2.34 -7.51 5.54
N ALA A 96 1.13 -7.61 4.98
CA ALA A 96 0.90 -7.96 3.59
C ALA A 96 0.39 -6.71 2.86
N ARG A 97 0.99 -6.39 1.72
CA ARG A 97 0.51 -5.34 0.82
C ARG A 97 0.13 -5.98 -0.50
N LEU A 98 -1.15 -5.93 -0.82
CA LEU A 98 -1.67 -6.41 -2.10
C LEU A 98 -2.09 -5.19 -2.92
N THR A 99 -1.52 -5.05 -4.11
CA THR A 99 -2.03 -4.08 -5.10
C THR A 99 -2.92 -4.84 -6.05
N VAL A 100 -4.23 -4.61 -5.96
CA VAL A 100 -5.18 -5.18 -6.92
C VAL A 100 -5.32 -4.18 -8.05
N TRP A 101 -4.67 -4.49 -9.17
CA TRP A 101 -4.97 -3.81 -10.43
C TRP A 101 -6.37 -4.25 -10.82
N LEU A 102 -7.32 -3.32 -10.89
CA LEU A 102 -8.56 -3.58 -11.61
C LEU A 102 -8.15 -3.64 -13.09
N THR A 103 -7.80 -4.83 -13.56
CA THR A 103 -7.92 -5.10 -14.98
C THR A 103 -9.40 -4.93 -15.26
N MET A 104 -9.77 -3.82 -15.88
CA MET A 104 -11.03 -3.73 -16.60
C MET A 104 -10.92 -4.76 -17.72
N ASP A 105 -11.20 -6.02 -17.39
CA ASP A 105 -11.52 -7.01 -18.40
C ASP A 105 -12.84 -6.50 -18.96
N LYS A 106 -12.71 -5.85 -20.11
CA LYS A 106 -13.82 -5.36 -20.90
C LYS A 106 -14.56 -6.62 -21.31
N VAL A 107 -15.58 -7.00 -20.55
CA VAL A 107 -16.56 -7.98 -20.96
C VAL A 107 -17.26 -7.37 -22.17
N GLU A 108 -16.78 -7.75 -23.35
CA GLU A 108 -17.41 -7.52 -24.65
C GLU A 108 -18.19 -8.78 -25.04
#